data_AF-A0A7J8QBB1-F1
#
_entry.id   AF-A0A7J8QBB1-F1
#
_cell.length_a   1.000
_cell.length_b   1.000
_cell.length_c   1.000
_cell.angle_alpha   90.00
_cell.angle_beta   90.00
_cell.angle_gamma   90.00
#
_symmetry.space_group_name_H-M   'P 1'
#
loop_
_entity.id
_entity.type
_entity.pdbx_description
1 polymer ?
#
loop_
_entity_poly.entity_id
_entity_poly.type
_entity_poly.pdbx_seq_one_letter_code
_entity_poly.pdbx_strand_id
1 'polypeptide(L)'
;VQIKPSGQKDSSVVTRSNLKNLYWTLTQQLAHHTINGCNLRPGDLLGTGTISGPEPDSLGCLLELTWNGQKALSLNGTTRKFLEDGDEVIFTGCCKGDGYNVGFGTCTGKVVPPRD
;
A
#
# COMPACT_ATOMS: atom_id res chain seq x y z
N VAL A 1 -3.68 1.66 -5.10
CA VAL A 1 -2.83 2.76 -4.56
C VAL A 1 -2.49 3.70 -5.69
N GLN A 2 -2.50 5.00 -5.43
CA GLN A 2 -2.15 6.04 -6.37
C GLN A 2 -0.95 6.85 -5.88
N ILE A 3 -0.20 7.42 -6.82
CA ILE A 3 0.85 8.41 -6.55
C ILE A 3 0.52 9.67 -7.34
N LYS A 4 0.53 10.82 -6.68
CA LYS A 4 0.48 12.14 -7.29
C LYS A 4 1.88 12.76 -7.20
N PRO A 5 2.61 12.89 -8.33
CA PRO A 5 3.92 13.50 -8.34
C PRO A 5 3.87 14.96 -7.85
N SER A 6 4.94 15.43 -7.22
CA SER A 6 5.07 16.83 -6.79
C SER A 6 4.77 17.81 -7.94
N GLY A 7 3.95 18.83 -7.66
CA GLY A 7 3.55 19.86 -8.63
C GLY A 7 2.51 19.42 -9.67
N GLN A 8 2.12 18.13 -9.71
CA GLN A 8 1.07 17.66 -10.62
C GLN A 8 -0.33 17.78 -10.02
N LYS A 9 -1.32 17.96 -10.89
CA LYS A 9 -2.75 17.98 -10.53
C LYS A 9 -3.31 16.56 -10.37
N ASP A 10 -2.93 15.66 -11.27
CA ASP A 10 -3.51 14.33 -11.38
C ASP A 10 -2.62 13.26 -10.75
N SER A 11 -3.25 12.25 -10.17
CA SER A 11 -2.58 11.05 -9.66
C SER A 11 -2.65 9.90 -10.65
N SER A 12 -1.68 8.98 -10.59
CA SER A 12 -1.68 7.73 -11.37
C SER A 12 -1.85 6.53 -10.45
N VAL A 13 -2.66 5.54 -10.86
CA VAL A 13 -2.77 4.26 -10.15
C VAL A 13 -1.50 3.47 -10.42
N VAL A 14 -0.79 3.09 -9.36
CA VAL A 14 0.48 2.35 -9.44
C VAL A 14 0.35 0.88 -9.05
N THR A 15 -0.68 0.53 -8.28
CA THR A 15 -0.97 -0.88 -7.97
C THR A 15 -2.43 -1.11 -7.63
N ARG A 16 -2.95 -2.28 -8.01
CA ARG A 16 -4.25 -2.82 -7.62
C ARG A 16 -4.06 -4.24 -7.09
N SER A 17 -4.14 -4.42 -5.78
CA SER A 17 -4.01 -5.73 -5.13
C SER A 17 -5.27 -6.06 -4.31
N ASN A 18 -5.25 -7.20 -3.62
CA ASN A 18 -6.36 -7.66 -2.81
C ASN A 18 -5.87 -8.38 -1.55
N LEU A 19 -6.48 -8.09 -0.39
CA LEU A 19 -6.16 -8.73 0.90
C LEU A 19 -6.29 -10.26 0.84
N LYS A 20 -7.13 -10.80 -0.04
CA LYS A 20 -7.28 -12.25 -0.25
C LYS A 20 -6.00 -12.96 -0.70
N ASN A 21 -5.00 -12.21 -1.17
CA ASN A 21 -3.71 -12.75 -1.60
C ASN A 21 -2.76 -13.04 -0.41
N LEU A 22 -3.12 -12.66 0.82
CA LEU A 22 -2.33 -12.98 2.00
C LEU A 22 -2.22 -14.50 2.19
N TYR A 23 -0.98 -14.98 2.36
CA TYR A 23 -0.72 -16.40 2.63
C TYR A 23 -1.16 -16.83 4.03
N TRP A 24 -0.90 -15.98 5.03
CA TRP A 24 -1.32 -16.20 6.42
C TRP A 24 -2.55 -15.36 6.74
N THR A 25 -3.58 -16.00 7.30
CA THR A 25 -4.81 -15.30 7.72
C THR A 25 -4.55 -14.39 8.93
N LEU A 26 -5.41 -13.39 9.14
CA LEU A 26 -5.35 -12.54 10.34
C LEU A 26 -5.45 -13.35 11.63
N THR A 27 -6.25 -14.43 11.64
CA THR A 27 -6.40 -15.32 12.79
C THR A 27 -5.14 -16.14 13.07
N GLN A 28 -4.42 -16.59 12.04
CA GLN A 28 -3.12 -17.25 12.20
C GLN A 28 -2.05 -16.29 12.71
N GLN A 29 -2.01 -15.05 12.20
CA GLN A 29 -1.09 -14.01 12.68
C GLN A 29 -1.30 -13.74 14.17
N LEU A 30 -2.57 -13.59 14.60
CA LEU A 30 -2.93 -13.37 16.00
C LEU A 30 -2.55 -14.56 16.91
N ALA A 31 -2.87 -15.78 16.48
CA ALA A 31 -2.54 -16.99 17.23
C ALA A 31 -1.03 -17.14 17.38
N HIS A 32 -0.26 -16.90 16.31
CA HIS A 32 1.19 -16.97 16.37
C HIS A 32 1.80 -15.88 17.25
N HIS A 33 1.27 -14.64 17.22
CA HIS A 33 1.74 -13.55 18.09
C HIS A 33 1.59 -13.91 19.57
N THR A 34 0.51 -14.61 19.94
CA THR A 34 0.16 -14.88 21.35
C THR A 34 0.65 -16.23 21.87
N ILE A 35 1.26 -17.07 21.03
CA ILE A 35 1.62 -18.45 21.38
C ILE A 35 2.60 -18.57 22.57
N ASN A 36 3.43 -17.55 22.80
CA ASN A 36 4.45 -17.55 23.87
C ASN A 36 4.00 -16.78 25.12
N GLY A 37 2.73 -16.37 25.21
CA GLY A 37 2.21 -15.58 26.32
C GLY A 37 2.31 -14.06 26.14
N CYS A 38 2.71 -13.56 24.96
CA CYS A 38 2.59 -12.14 24.64
C CYS A 38 1.14 -11.67 24.82
N ASN A 39 0.92 -10.64 25.64
CA ASN A 39 -0.40 -10.15 26.00
C ASN A 39 -0.83 -8.97 25.13
N LEU A 40 -1.82 -9.20 24.27
CA LEU A 40 -2.45 -8.14 23.49
C LEU A 40 -3.43 -7.32 24.33
N ARG A 41 -3.66 -6.07 23.92
CA ARG A 41 -4.54 -5.11 24.58
C ARG A 41 -5.53 -4.51 23.58
N PRO A 42 -6.71 -4.09 24.05
CA PRO A 42 -7.63 -3.30 23.24
C PRO A 42 -6.92 -2.05 22.68
N GLY A 43 -7.01 -1.86 21.36
CA GLY A 43 -6.35 -0.77 20.64
C GLY A 43 -4.99 -1.11 20.04
N ASP A 44 -4.43 -2.31 20.29
CA ASP A 44 -3.23 -2.75 19.60
C ASP A 44 -3.49 -2.88 18.08
N LEU A 45 -2.50 -2.48 17.27
CA LEU A 45 -2.57 -2.50 15.81
C LEU A 45 -1.56 -3.51 15.26
N LEU A 46 -2.05 -4.49 14.47
CA LEU A 46 -1.24 -5.50 13.82
C LEU A 46 -1.23 -5.27 12.31
N GLY A 47 -0.05 -5.08 11.73
CA GLY A 47 0.14 -4.93 10.30
C GLY A 47 0.15 -6.28 9.58
N THR A 48 -0.46 -6.34 8.40
CA THR A 48 -0.50 -7.55 7.55
C THR A 48 0.82 -7.89 6.87
N GLY A 49 1.76 -6.94 6.86
CA GLY A 49 2.85 -6.89 5.87
C GLY A 49 2.39 -6.29 4.54
N THR A 50 3.34 -6.07 3.63
CA THR A 50 3.08 -5.59 2.26
C THR A 50 2.20 -6.59 1.50
N ILE A 51 1.13 -6.10 0.85
CA ILE A 51 0.19 -6.95 0.11
C ILE A 51 0.55 -6.91 -1.38
N SER A 52 1.19 -7.97 -1.85
CA SER A 52 1.51 -8.19 -3.26
C SER A 52 0.67 -9.34 -3.82
N GLY A 53 0.05 -9.12 -4.98
CA GLY A 53 -0.61 -10.17 -5.74
C GLY A 53 0.34 -10.86 -6.73
N PRO A 54 -0.17 -11.84 -7.49
CA PRO A 54 0.64 -12.59 -8.45
C PRO A 54 1.02 -11.76 -9.69
N GLU A 55 0.24 -10.72 -10.01
CA GLU A 55 0.44 -9.92 -11.22
C GLU A 55 1.38 -8.73 -10.97
N PRO A 56 2.21 -8.32 -11.95
CA PRO A 56 3.15 -7.21 -11.80
C PRO A 56 2.51 -5.88 -11.37
N ASP A 57 1.28 -5.59 -11.80
CA ASP A 57 0.51 -4.39 -11.43
C ASP A 57 -0.21 -4.51 -10.07
N SER A 58 0.01 -5.61 -9.37
CA SER A 58 -0.56 -5.91 -8.05
C SER A 58 0.50 -6.01 -6.94
N LEU A 59 1.76 -5.69 -7.24
CA LEU A 59 2.86 -5.63 -6.28
C LEU A 59 2.68 -4.44 -5.32
N GLY A 60 3.04 -4.63 -4.05
CA GLY A 60 2.59 -3.79 -2.94
C GLY A 60 3.51 -2.62 -2.59
N CYS A 61 4.74 -2.57 -3.12
CA CYS A 61 5.64 -1.43 -2.91
C CYS A 61 6.46 -1.05 -4.15
N LEU A 62 7.03 0.16 -4.13
CA LEU A 62 7.86 0.67 -5.22
C LEU A 62 9.14 -0.15 -5.44
N LEU A 63 9.71 -0.75 -4.39
CA LEU A 63 10.85 -1.66 -4.51
C LEU A 63 10.51 -2.83 -5.45
N GLU A 64 9.35 -3.44 -5.28
CA GLU A 64 8.88 -4.54 -6.12
C GLU A 64 8.49 -4.05 -7.53
N LEU A 65 7.64 -3.01 -7.60
CA LEU A 65 7.11 -2.47 -8.86
C LEU A 65 8.22 -1.99 -9.81
N THR A 66 9.29 -1.43 -9.24
CA THR A 66 10.40 -0.86 -10.02
C THR A 66 11.58 -1.80 -10.13
N TRP A 67 11.48 -3.01 -9.56
CA TRP A 67 12.55 -3.98 -9.47
C TRP A 67 13.84 -3.34 -8.93
N ASN A 68 13.73 -2.75 -7.74
CA ASN A 68 14.78 -1.97 -7.10
C ASN A 68 15.33 -0.84 -8.00
N GLY A 69 14.43 -0.09 -8.63
CA GLY A 69 14.79 1.04 -9.49
C GLY A 69 15.41 0.66 -10.85
N GLN A 70 15.46 -0.62 -11.21
CA GLN A 70 15.92 -1.06 -12.54
C GLN A 70 14.88 -0.76 -13.63
N LYS A 71 13.60 -0.70 -13.26
CA LYS A 71 12.47 -0.40 -14.15
C LYS A 71 11.72 0.81 -13.63
N ALA A 72 11.77 1.93 -14.34
CA ALA A 72 11.06 3.14 -13.93
C ALA A 72 9.54 2.98 -14.17
N LEU A 73 8.72 3.44 -13.21
CA LEU A 73 7.28 3.58 -13.38
C LEU A 73 6.97 4.89 -14.09
N SER A 74 6.06 4.85 -15.07
CA SER A 74 5.55 6.05 -15.74
C SER A 74 4.31 6.58 -15.01
N LEU A 75 4.35 7.84 -14.56
CA LEU A 75 3.28 8.56 -13.88
C LEU A 75 2.94 9.82 -14.69
N ASN A 76 2.00 9.70 -15.63
CA ASN A 76 1.48 10.80 -16.46
C ASN A 76 2.60 11.70 -17.06
N GLY A 77 3.62 11.09 -17.67
CA GLY A 77 4.73 11.83 -18.31
C GLY A 77 5.92 12.11 -17.40
N THR A 78 5.82 11.84 -16.09
CA THR A 78 6.97 11.76 -15.18
C THR A 78 7.32 10.32 -14.87
N THR A 79 8.48 10.07 -14.27
CA THR A 79 8.87 8.72 -13.86
C THR A 79 9.25 8.64 -12.39
N ARG A 80 9.10 7.45 -11.81
CA ARG A 80 9.52 7.15 -10.43
C ARG A 80 10.24 5.81 -10.35
N LYS A 81 11.24 5.78 -9.47
CA LYS A 81 11.85 4.55 -8.96
C LYS A 81 11.46 4.35 -7.50
N PHE A 82 11.62 5.41 -6.71
CA PHE A 82 11.13 5.54 -5.34
C PHE A 82 10.35 6.85 -5.21
N LEU A 83 9.82 7.13 -4.03
CA LEU A 83 9.17 8.41 -3.75
C LEU A 83 10.19 9.54 -3.77
N GLU A 84 9.78 10.68 -4.29
CA GLU A 84 10.51 11.94 -4.25
C GLU A 84 9.80 12.94 -3.32
N ASP A 85 10.53 13.96 -2.86
CA ASP A 85 9.96 15.02 -2.02
C ASP A 85 8.75 15.69 -2.70
N GLY A 86 7.67 15.81 -1.94
CA GLY A 86 6.42 16.39 -2.40
C GLY A 86 5.47 15.41 -3.10
N ASP A 87 5.89 14.17 -3.35
CA ASP A 87 4.98 13.12 -3.82
C ASP A 87 3.91 12.83 -2.76
N GLU A 88 2.67 12.63 -3.20
CA GLU A 88 1.56 12.21 -2.35
C GLU A 88 1.13 10.78 -2.70
N VAL A 89 1.05 9.90 -1.70
CA VAL A 89 0.61 8.52 -1.84
C VAL A 89 -0.79 8.38 -1.26
N ILE A 90 -1.69 7.76 -2.02
CA ILE A 90 -3.11 7.62 -1.67
C ILE A 90 -3.50 6.15 -1.71
N PHE A 91 -3.82 5.60 -0.54
CA PHE A 91 -4.37 4.26 -0.39
C PHE A 91 -5.90 4.34 -0.32
N THR A 92 -6.55 3.45 -1.07
CA THR A 92 -8.00 3.24 -1.04
C THR A 92 -8.28 1.75 -1.06
N GLY A 93 -9.32 1.32 -0.37
CA GLY A 93 -9.78 -0.08 -0.37
C GLY A 93 -11.29 -0.15 -0.20
N CYS A 94 -11.90 -1.16 -0.82
CA CYS A 94 -13.32 -1.46 -0.62
C CYS A 94 -13.61 -2.95 -0.83
N CYS A 95 -14.66 -3.42 -0.16
CA CYS A 95 -15.34 -4.67 -0.49
C CYS A 95 -16.56 -4.34 -1.35
N LYS A 96 -16.72 -5.09 -2.45
CA LYS A 96 -17.87 -4.94 -3.36
C LYS A 96 -18.97 -5.93 -2.96
N GLY A 97 -20.17 -5.43 -2.72
CA GLY A 97 -21.39 -6.23 -2.62
C GLY A 97 -22.23 -6.08 -3.89
N ASP A 98 -23.43 -6.67 -3.87
CA ASP A 98 -24.41 -6.50 -4.96
C ASP A 98 -25.11 -5.14 -4.85
N GLY A 99 -24.74 -4.19 -5.72
CA GLY A 99 -25.29 -2.84 -5.71
C GLY A 99 -24.74 -1.89 -4.62
N TYR A 100 -23.79 -2.32 -3.78
CA TYR A 100 -23.18 -1.48 -2.74
C TYR A 100 -21.68 -1.74 -2.55
N ASN A 101 -20.98 -0.82 -1.87
CA ASN A 101 -19.59 -0.97 -1.47
C ASN A 101 -19.43 -0.66 0.03
N VAL A 102 -18.54 -1.41 0.70
CA VAL A 102 -18.04 -1.08 2.04
C VAL A 102 -16.61 -0.58 1.88
N GLY A 103 -16.40 0.73 2.03
CA GLY A 103 -15.12 1.40 1.79
C GLY A 103 -14.39 1.77 3.08
N PHE A 104 -13.06 1.87 2.97
CA PHE A 104 -12.18 2.33 4.06
C PHE A 104 -11.88 3.83 4.02
N GLY A 105 -12.43 4.57 3.05
CA GLY A 105 -12.02 5.94 2.75
C GLY A 105 -10.61 5.99 2.16
N THR A 106 -9.87 7.04 2.50
CA THR A 106 -8.51 7.30 2.01
C THR A 106 -7.51 7.29 3.16
N CYS A 107 -6.38 6.61 2.99
CA CYS A 107 -5.19 6.81 3.80
C CYS A 107 -4.13 7.50 2.92
N THR A 108 -3.85 8.77 3.21
CA THR A 108 -3.05 9.65 2.36
C THR A 108 -1.90 10.26 3.15
N GLY A 109 -0.73 10.36 2.52
CA GLY A 109 0.44 11.05 3.06
C GLY A 109 1.25 11.70 1.96
N LYS A 110 1.77 12.90 2.24
CA LYS A 110 2.69 13.63 1.36
C LYS A 110 4.10 13.58 1.94
N VAL A 111 5.07 13.20 1.12
CA VAL A 111 6.48 13.22 1.51
C VAL A 111 6.92 14.67 1.64
N VAL A 112 7.49 15.01 2.79
CA VAL A 112 8.13 16.31 3.02
C VAL A 112 9.64 16.13 3.00
N PRO A 113 10.40 17.17 2.61
CA PRO A 113 11.85 17.12 2.66
C PRO A 113 12.35 16.71 4.05
N PRO A 114 13.51 16.02 4.13
CA PRO A 114 14.15 15.72 5.39
C PRO A 114 14.51 17.03 6.13
N ARG A 115 14.69 16.93 7.45
CA ARG A 115 15.33 18.00 8.21
C ARG A 115 16.82 17.99 7.89
N ASP A 116 17.42 19.17 7.83
CA ASP A 116 18.87 19.37 7.74
C ASP A 116 19.61 18.77 8.95
#